data_AF-A0A939YLE4-F1
#
_entry.id   AF-A0A939YLE4-F1
#
_cell.length_a   1.000
_cell.length_b   1.000
_cell.length_c   1.000
_cell.angle_alpha   90.00
_cell.angle_beta   90.00
_cell.angle_gamma   90.00
#
_symmetry.space_group_name_H-M   'P 1'
#
loop_
_entity.id
_entity.type
_entity.pdbx_description
1 polymer ?
#
loop_
_entity_poly.entity_id
_entity_poly.type
_entity_poly.pdbx_seq_one_letter_code
_entity_poly.pdbx_strand_id
1 'polypeptide(L)'
;MKLFTAVFVLSCFAVIIVTNKDSAEKQKELDAINEKISAYELENADLQRILDSDDLSPYMERIAVEERNYAYPDERRFYDTSRD
;
A
#
# COMPACT_ATOMS: atom_id res chain seq x y z
N MET A 1 -51.61 17.00 -12.53
CA MET A 1 -50.69 17.98 -11.90
C MET A 1 -50.06 17.45 -10.60
N LYS A 2 -50.84 17.04 -9.57
CA LYS A 2 -50.32 16.60 -8.26
C LYS A 2 -49.54 15.28 -8.26
N LEU A 3 -49.91 14.32 -9.12
CA LEU A 3 -49.21 13.03 -9.24
C LEU A 3 -47.83 13.19 -9.92
N PHE A 4 -47.76 14.00 -10.98
CA PHE A 4 -46.51 14.28 -11.70
C PHE A 4 -45.47 14.99 -10.82
N THR A 5 -45.92 15.93 -9.98
CA THR A 5 -45.04 16.62 -9.02
C THR A 5 -44.53 15.67 -7.94
N ALA A 6 -45.37 14.77 -7.42
CA ALA A 6 -44.94 13.75 -6.46
C ALA A 6 -43.89 12.78 -7.04
N VAL A 7 -44.10 12.30 -8.27
CA VAL A 7 -43.15 11.42 -8.96
C VAL A 7 -41.83 12.13 -9.23
N PHE A 8 -41.88 13.40 -9.67
CA PHE A 8 -40.68 14.20 -9.91
C PHE A 8 -39.85 14.38 -8.63
N VAL A 9 -40.50 14.74 -7.52
CA VAL A 9 -39.81 14.91 -6.23
C VAL A 9 -39.14 13.60 -5.78
N LEU A 10 -39.83 12.46 -5.89
CA LEU A 10 -39.24 11.16 -5.56
C LEU A 10 -38.02 10.82 -6.43
N SER A 11 -38.06 11.12 -7.73
CA SER A 11 -36.91 10.91 -8.62
C SER A 11 -35.70 11.76 -8.22
N CYS A 12 -35.91 13.03 -7.84
CA CYS A 12 -34.82 13.89 -7.36
C CYS A 12 -34.20 13.34 -6.07
N PHE A 13 -35.02 12.88 -5.12
CA PHE A 13 -34.51 12.27 -3.89
C PHE A 13 -33.67 11.01 -4.16
N ALA A 14 -34.10 10.16 -5.09
CA ALA A 14 -33.33 8.97 -5.48
C ALA A 14 -31.95 9.35 -6.07
N VAL A 15 -31.90 10.34 -6.95
CA VAL A 15 -30.63 10.83 -7.54
C VAL A 15 -29.70 11.40 -6.47
N ILE A 16 -30.23 12.17 -5.51
CA ILE A 16 -29.43 12.72 -4.40
C ILE A 16 -28.82 11.59 -3.56
N ILE A 17 -29.58 10.55 -3.23
CA ILE A 17 -29.07 9.43 -2.42
C ILE A 17 -27.96 8.69 -3.15
N VAL A 18 -28.14 8.40 -4.44
CA VAL A 18 -27.12 7.70 -5.25
C VAL A 18 -25.86 8.53 -5.38
N THR A 19 -25.97 9.81 -5.74
CA THR A 19 -24.81 10.71 -5.88
C THR A 19 -24.04 10.91 -4.59
N ASN A 20 -24.71 10.92 -3.42
CA ASN A 20 -24.03 10.96 -2.12
C ASN A 20 -23.26 9.68 -1.84
N LYS A 21 -23.82 8.50 -2.17
CA LYS A 21 -23.12 7.22 -2.03
C LYS A 21 -21.89 7.16 -2.94
N ASP A 22 -22.05 7.52 -4.21
CA ASP A 22 -20.95 7.53 -5.18
C ASP A 22 -19.83 8.49 -4.76
N SER A 23 -20.18 9.65 -4.18
CA SER A 23 -19.19 10.60 -3.69
C SER A 23 -18.43 10.07 -2.48
N ALA A 24 -19.11 9.38 -1.56
CA ALA A 24 -18.47 8.77 -0.39
C ALA A 24 -17.56 7.60 -0.78
N GLU A 25 -17.94 6.80 -1.76
CA GLU A 25 -17.11 5.72 -2.30
C GLU A 25 -15.85 6.27 -2.98
N LYS A 26 -16.00 7.26 -3.86
CA LYS A 26 -14.87 7.95 -4.49
C LYS A 26 -13.93 8.61 -3.49
N GLN A 27 -14.46 9.20 -2.42
CA GLN A 27 -13.60 9.76 -1.37
C GLN A 27 -12.77 8.68 -0.68
N LYS A 28 -13.35 7.52 -0.37
CA LYS A 28 -12.61 6.39 0.20
C LYS A 28 -11.53 5.87 -0.75
N GLU A 29 -11.84 5.77 -2.04
CA GLU A 29 -10.85 5.38 -3.05
C GLU A 29 -9.70 6.39 -3.13
N LEU A 30 -10.02 7.69 -3.11
CA LEU A 30 -9.02 8.77 -3.07
C LEU A 30 -8.14 8.68 -1.83
N ASP A 31 -8.75 8.49 -0.65
CA ASP A 31 -8.00 8.38 0.61
C ASP A 31 -7.06 7.16 0.58
N ALA A 32 -7.55 6.01 0.08
CA ALA A 32 -6.73 4.81 -0.08
C ALA A 32 -5.59 4.98 -1.10
N ILE A 33 -5.82 5.71 -2.19
CA ILE A 33 -4.76 6.04 -3.16
C ILE A 33 -3.73 6.98 -2.54
N ASN A 34 -4.18 8.02 -1.83
CA ASN A 34 -3.28 8.96 -1.15
C ASN A 34 -2.43 8.28 -0.08
N GLU A 35 -2.99 7.34 0.67
CA GLU A 35 -2.23 6.53 1.63
C GLU A 35 -1.11 5.74 0.93
N LYS A 36 -1.41 5.10 -0.21
CA LYS A 36 -0.39 4.41 -1.01
C LYS A 36 0.67 5.36 -1.55
N ILE A 37 0.28 6.54 -2.04
CA ILE A 37 1.24 7.55 -2.51
C ILE A 37 2.17 7.94 -1.37
N SER A 38 1.63 8.25 -0.18
CA SER A 38 2.44 8.61 0.98
C SER A 38 3.39 7.50 1.39
N ALA A 39 2.96 6.24 1.35
CA ALA A 39 3.81 5.10 1.64
C ALA A 39 4.97 4.98 0.63
N TYR A 40 4.68 5.11 -0.67
CA TYR A 40 5.70 5.07 -1.72
C TYR A 40 6.65 6.28 -1.67
N GLU A 41 6.16 7.47 -1.34
CA GLU A 41 7.02 8.65 -1.18
C GLU A 41 8.01 8.46 -0.02
N LEU A 42 7.56 7.87 1.09
CA LEU A 42 8.43 7.55 2.22
C LEU A 42 9.48 6.50 1.83
N GLU A 43 9.06 5.40 1.20
CA GLU A 43 9.97 4.35 0.73
C GLU A 43 10.99 4.90 -0.28
N ASN A 44 10.56 5.71 -1.24
CA ASN A 44 11.45 6.33 -2.22
C ASN A 44 12.45 7.28 -1.55
N ALA A 45 12.03 8.05 -0.55
CA ALA A 45 12.93 8.93 0.19
C ALA A 45 13.96 8.13 1.00
N ASP A 46 13.57 6.99 1.58
CA ASP A 46 14.49 6.08 2.26
C ASP A 46 15.49 5.45 1.29
N LEU A 47 15.03 4.97 0.14
CA LEU A 47 15.88 4.42 -0.91
C LEU A 47 16.87 5.46 -1.44
N GLN A 48 16.42 6.70 -1.68
CA GLN A 48 17.30 7.76 -2.13
C GLN A 48 18.39 8.07 -1.09
N ARG A 49 18.04 8.09 0.21
CA ARG A 49 19.03 8.26 1.29
C ARG A 49 20.08 7.17 1.30
N ILE A 50 19.68 5.92 1.05
CA ILE A 50 20.60 4.79 0.96
C ILE A 50 21.51 4.94 -0.27
N LEU A 51 20.95 5.31 -1.42
CA LEU A 51 21.70 5.53 -2.66
C LEU A 51 22.69 6.69 -2.54
N ASP A 52 22.33 7.75 -1.80
CA ASP A 52 23.19 8.91 -1.56
C ASP A 52 24.22 8.65 -0.45
N SER A 53 24.11 7.53 0.28
CA SER A 53 25.07 7.17 1.32
C SER A 53 26.33 6.54 0.72
N ASP A 54 27.50 6.87 1.29
CA ASP A 54 28.78 6.27 0.88
C ASP A 54 28.91 4.79 1.28
N ASP A 55 28.02 4.27 2.14
CA ASP A 55 28.04 2.90 2.63
C ASP A 55 26.72 2.16 2.38
N LEU A 56 26.69 1.38 1.29
CA LEU A 56 25.56 0.56 0.89
C LEU A 56 25.50 -0.79 1.63
N SER A 57 26.53 -1.13 2.43
CA SER A 57 26.69 -2.44 3.05
C SER A 57 25.49 -2.88 3.90
N PRO A 58 24.88 -2.01 4.74
CA PRO A 58 23.71 -2.38 5.54
C PRO A 58 22.49 -2.77 4.69
N TYR A 59 22.30 -2.09 3.56
CA TYR A 59 21.21 -2.41 2.63
C TYR A 59 21.42 -3.76 1.96
N MET A 60 22.65 -4.01 1.49
CA MET A 60 23.01 -5.27 0.85
C MET A 60 22.93 -6.46 1.81
N GLU A 61 23.37 -6.28 3.06
CA GLU A 61 23.27 -7.30 4.11
C GLU A 61 21.82 -7.69 4.36
N ARG A 62 20.93 -6.70 4.51
CA ARG A 62 19.49 -6.94 4.70
C ARG A 62 18.90 -7.77 3.57
N ILE A 63 19.15 -7.39 2.30
CA ILE A 63 18.67 -8.15 1.13
C ILE A 63 19.24 -9.57 1.08
N ALA A 64 20.54 -9.72 1.40
CA ALA A 64 21.19 -11.03 1.40
C ALA A 64 20.54 -11.98 2.42
N VAL A 65 20.21 -11.48 3.61
CA VAL A 65 19.57 -12.28 4.66
C VAL A 65 18.08 -12.51 4.39
N GLU A 66 17.33 -11.43 4.16
CA GLU A 66 15.86 -11.47 4.05
C GLU A 66 15.38 -12.16 2.77
N GLU A 67 15.99 -11.85 1.62
CA GLU A 67 15.52 -12.36 0.33
C GLU A 67 16.32 -13.54 -0.19
N ARG A 68 17.62 -13.60 0.12
CA ARG A 68 18.52 -14.64 -0.40
C ARG A 68 18.85 -15.72 0.63
N ASN A 69 18.33 -15.59 1.86
CA ASN A 69 18.51 -16.55 2.94
C ASN A 69 19.99 -16.86 3.23
N TYR A 70 20.86 -15.87 2.99
CA TYR A 70 22.28 -15.98 3.34
C TYR A 70 22.41 -16.05 4.87
N ALA A 71 23.42 -16.78 5.31
CA ALA A 71 23.79 -16.79 6.72
C ALA A 71 24.45 -15.46 7.09
N TYR A 72 24.29 -15.01 8.33
CA TYR A 72 25.09 -13.89 8.81
C TYR A 72 26.58 -14.27 8.77
N PRO A 73 27.49 -13.30 8.56
CA PRO A 73 28.93 -13.57 8.45
C PRO A 73 29.51 -14.33 9.65
N ASP A 74 28.90 -14.18 10.82
CA ASP A 74 29.27 -14.81 12.09
C ASP A 74 28.35 -15.97 12.51
N GLU A 75 27.35 -16.32 11.70
CA GLU A 75 26.43 -17.42 11.98
C GLU A 75 27.04 -18.78 11.59
N ARG A 76 27.07 -19.70 12.56
CA ARG A 76 27.42 -21.11 12.29
C ARG A 76 26.17 -21.97 12.21
N ARG A 77 25.93 -22.56 11.04
CA ARG A 77 24.84 -23.53 10.80
C ARG A 77 25.41 -24.95 10.83
N PHE A 78 24.79 -25.83 11.62
CA PHE A 78 25.12 -27.25 11.67
C PHE A 78 24.04 -28.03 10.93
N TYR A 79 24.43 -28.86 9.97
CA TYR A 79 23.51 -29.75 9.25
C TYR A 79 23.79 -31.20 9.69
N ASP A 80 22.73 -31.95 9.95
CA ASP A 80 22.83 -33.38 10.26
C ASP A 80 23.01 -34.16 8.95
N THR A 81 24.21 -34.69 8.73
CA THR A 81 24.56 -35.50 7.56
C THR A 81 24.44 -37.01 7.82
N SER A 82 23.86 -37.45 8.93
CA SER A 82 23.76 -38.87 9.29
C SER A 82 22.74 -39.66 8.47
N ARG A 83 22.06 -39.02 7.53
CA ARG A 83 20.94 -39.58 6.76
C ARG A 83 21.19 -39.69 5.24
N ASP A 84 22.39 -39.39 4.76
CA ASP A 84 22.82 -39.67 3.37
C ASP A 84 23.54 -41.02 3.24
#